data_AF-A0AA36GVC1-F1
#
_entry.id   AF-A0AA36GVC1-F1
#
_cell.length_a   1.000
_cell.length_b   1.000
_cell.length_c   1.000
_cell.angle_alpha   90.00
_cell.angle_beta   90.00
_cell.angle_gamma   90.00
#
_symmetry.space_group_name_H-M   'P 1'
#
loop_
_entity.id
_entity.type
_entity.pdbx_description
1 polymer ?
#
loop_
_entity_poly.entity_id
_entity_poly.type
_entity_poly.pdbx_seq_one_letter_code
_entity_poly.pdbx_strand_id
1 'polypeptide(L)'
;MVNSLSVLSAVLSQPLHSPSMDTCPVKCSICLDIMIQACTLQCGHSFCELCIDNAINRDVRCPRCRQNTNGFGTRNMRLDNLAYSFASQSRLLLESYIKRKRQNKDAMAVRNRARAILCFVLNCEEKALTIGEIEDEWKQLRPDDRSFDNKLIKEMLHTVRTNRAHFNIMDCGEGVRVSMKSMPNRREVP
;
A
#
# COMPACT_ATOMS: atom_id res chain seq x y z
N MET A 1 -16.08 -11.09 44.86
CA MET A 1 -16.93 -9.95 44.46
C MET A 1 -16.02 -8.76 44.22
N VAL A 2 -15.62 -8.54 42.97
CA VAL A 2 -14.72 -7.42 42.64
C VAL A 2 -15.54 -6.14 42.57
N ASN A 3 -15.08 -5.14 43.31
CA ASN A 3 -15.80 -3.92 43.66
C ASN A 3 -16.07 -3.09 42.38
N SER A 4 -17.34 -2.80 42.09
CA SER A 4 -17.80 -2.04 40.90
C SER A 4 -17.29 -0.59 40.85
N LEU A 5 -16.61 -0.13 41.90
CA LEU A 5 -16.05 1.22 42.01
C LEU A 5 -14.64 1.37 41.38
N SER A 6 -13.90 0.28 41.14
CA SER A 6 -12.56 0.38 40.52
C SER A 6 -12.58 0.46 38.99
N VAL A 7 -13.66 0.00 38.36
CA VAL A 7 -13.83 0.03 36.90
C VAL A 7 -14.15 1.45 36.41
N LEU A 8 -14.85 2.24 37.22
CA LEU A 8 -15.23 3.62 36.90
C LEU A 8 -14.04 4.59 36.91
N SER A 9 -13.02 4.35 37.74
CA SER A 9 -11.82 5.20 37.78
C SER A 9 -10.89 4.98 36.56
N ALA A 10 -10.94 3.81 35.93
CA ALA A 10 -10.09 3.49 34.77
C ALA A 10 -10.61 4.07 33.45
N VAL A 11 -11.92 4.37 33.36
CA VAL A 11 -12.52 5.00 32.19
C VAL A 11 -12.21 6.51 32.13
N LEU A 12 -11.96 7.14 33.28
CA LEU A 12 -11.77 8.60 33.39
C LEU A 12 -10.33 9.08 33.14
N SER A 13 -9.38 8.18 32.88
CA SER A 13 -7.97 8.53 32.59
C SER A 13 -7.58 8.35 31.12
N GLN A 14 -8.51 7.98 30.24
CA GLN A 14 -8.24 8.00 28.81
C GLN A 14 -8.39 9.44 28.33
N PRO A 15 -7.39 10.03 27.66
CA PRO A 15 -7.58 11.33 27.03
C PRO A 15 -8.72 11.18 26.04
N LEU A 16 -9.84 11.86 26.33
CA LEU A 16 -10.91 12.10 25.38
C LEU A 16 -10.22 12.63 24.13
N HIS A 17 -10.17 11.82 23.08
CA HIS A 17 -9.76 12.29 21.77
C HIS A 17 -10.83 13.32 21.41
N SER A 18 -10.53 14.60 21.66
CA SER A 18 -11.37 15.70 21.26
C SER A 18 -11.72 15.48 19.79
N PRO A 19 -12.99 15.38 19.39
CA PRO A 19 -13.31 15.41 17.98
C PRO A 19 -12.94 16.81 17.51
N SER A 20 -11.71 16.96 16.99
CA SER A 20 -11.27 18.18 16.34
C SER A 20 -12.29 18.49 15.25
N MET A 21 -13.03 19.57 15.44
CA MET A 21 -14.14 20.04 14.59
C MET A 21 -13.68 20.55 13.21
N ASP A 22 -12.69 19.91 12.57
CA ASP A 22 -12.16 20.35 11.25
C ASP A 22 -11.84 19.22 10.27
N THR A 23 -11.98 17.94 10.63
CA THR A 23 -11.68 16.83 9.70
C THR A 23 -12.95 16.27 9.08
N CYS A 24 -13.27 16.72 7.88
CA CYS A 24 -14.24 16.04 7.01
C CYS A 24 -13.93 14.52 7.00
N PRO A 25 -14.88 13.66 7.40
CA PRO A 25 -14.60 12.24 7.67
C PRO A 25 -14.19 11.45 6.42
N VAL A 26 -14.38 12.04 5.24
CA VAL A 26 -13.99 11.47 3.96
C VAL A 26 -12.66 11.99 3.43
N LYS A 27 -11.97 12.90 4.10
CA LYS A 27 -10.67 13.40 3.63
C LYS A 27 -9.53 12.46 4.01
N CYS A 28 -8.67 12.16 3.05
CA CYS A 28 -7.43 11.42 3.24
C CYS A 28 -6.40 12.34 3.90
N SER A 29 -5.77 11.90 4.99
CA SER A 29 -4.74 12.70 5.68
C SER A 29 -3.38 12.73 4.97
N ILE A 30 -3.20 11.97 3.89
CA ILE A 30 -1.97 11.96 3.09
C ILE A 30 -2.06 12.96 1.93
N CYS A 31 -3.12 12.88 1.11
CA CYS A 31 -3.29 13.79 -0.04
C CYS A 31 -4.20 14.99 0.25
N LEU A 32 -4.79 15.06 1.44
CA LEU A 32 -5.66 16.15 1.92
C LEU A 32 -6.95 16.37 1.09
N ASP A 33 -7.28 15.42 0.22
CA ASP A 33 -8.47 15.41 -0.64
C ASP A 33 -9.39 14.24 -0.26
N ILE A 34 -10.60 14.18 -0.82
CA ILE A 34 -11.61 13.13 -0.59
C ILE A 34 -10.98 11.74 -0.79
N MET A 35 -11.35 10.73 -0.02
CA MET A 35 -10.77 9.40 -0.16
C MET A 35 -11.25 8.74 -1.45
N ILE A 36 -10.30 8.16 -2.19
CA ILE A 36 -10.58 7.30 -3.34
C ILE A 36 -10.29 5.86 -2.92
N GLN A 37 -11.29 4.98 -3.07
CA GLN A 37 -11.15 3.57 -2.71
C GLN A 37 -10.60 3.45 -1.29
N ALA A 38 -11.33 3.96 -0.30
CA ALA A 38 -10.88 4.09 1.08
C ALA A 38 -10.37 2.75 1.66
N CYS A 39 -9.18 2.75 2.25
CA CYS A 39 -8.62 1.61 2.96
C CYS A 39 -8.42 1.95 4.44
N THR A 40 -8.93 1.10 5.33
CA THR A 40 -8.82 1.24 6.77
C THR A 40 -7.76 0.29 7.31
N LEU A 41 -6.82 0.82 8.09
CA LEU A 41 -5.79 0.05 8.79
C LEU A 41 -6.33 -0.50 10.12
N GLN A 42 -5.65 -1.49 10.71
CA GLN A 42 -6.07 -2.09 11.99
C GLN A 42 -6.22 -1.08 13.14
N CYS A 43 -5.46 0.01 13.11
CA CYS A 43 -5.58 1.14 14.04
C CYS A 43 -6.85 2.01 13.85
N GLY A 44 -7.72 1.70 12.89
CA GLY A 44 -8.95 2.44 12.58
C GLY A 44 -8.80 3.63 11.62
N HIS A 45 -7.58 4.05 11.30
CA HIS A 45 -7.35 5.16 10.38
C HIS A 45 -7.54 4.76 8.91
N SER A 46 -8.17 5.66 8.14
CA SER A 46 -8.51 5.43 6.73
C SER A 46 -7.84 6.44 5.81
N PHE A 47 -7.51 5.98 4.60
CA PHE A 47 -6.77 6.72 3.58
C PHE A 47 -7.24 6.28 2.18
N CYS A 48 -6.84 6.98 1.11
CA CYS A 48 -6.98 6.42 -0.24
C CYS A 48 -6.16 5.14 -0.37
N GLU A 49 -6.65 4.14 -1.12
CA GLU A 49 -5.92 2.89 -1.43
C GLU A 49 -4.49 3.17 -1.91
N LEU A 50 -4.35 3.97 -2.98
CA LEU A 50 -3.03 4.33 -3.53
C LEU A 50 -2.14 5.09 -2.52
N CYS A 51 -2.73 5.98 -1.72
CA CYS A 51 -1.97 6.76 -0.75
C CYS A 51 -1.39 5.88 0.35
N ILE A 52 -2.21 5.00 0.92
CA ILE A 52 -1.72 4.10 1.96
C ILE A 52 -0.74 3.10 1.37
N ASP A 53 -1.04 2.51 0.21
CA ASP A 53 -0.15 1.59 -0.50
C ASP A 53 1.28 2.16 -0.64
N ASN A 54 1.42 3.42 -1.06
CA ASN A 54 2.72 4.07 -1.15
C ASN A 54 3.41 4.26 0.21
N ALA A 55 2.67 4.56 1.27
CA ALA A 55 3.21 4.81 2.59
C ALA A 55 3.67 3.52 3.28
N ILE A 56 2.84 2.48 3.31
CA ILE A 56 3.18 1.20 3.98
C ILE A 56 4.30 0.43 3.26
N ASN A 57 4.52 0.66 1.97
CA ASN A 57 5.71 0.14 1.28
C ASN A 57 7.04 0.78 1.74
N ARG A 58 6.99 1.95 2.42
CA ARG A 58 8.17 2.63 2.97
C ARG A 58 8.34 2.40 4.46
N ASP A 59 7.23 2.38 5.19
CA ASP A 59 7.19 2.16 6.63
C ASP A 59 5.85 1.51 7.00
N VAL A 60 5.89 0.32 7.59
CA VAL A 60 4.71 -0.48 7.95
C VAL A 60 3.84 0.15 9.05
N ARG A 61 4.24 1.30 9.59
CA ARG A 61 3.49 2.07 10.58
C ARG A 61 2.43 2.97 9.93
N CYS A 62 1.33 3.17 10.64
CA CYS A 62 0.26 4.06 10.22
C CYS A 62 0.80 5.50 10.07
N PRO A 63 0.57 6.19 8.93
CA PRO A 63 1.02 7.58 8.75
C PRO A 63 0.43 8.58 9.76
N ARG A 64 -0.71 8.24 10.37
CA ARG A 64 -1.40 9.11 11.34
C ARG A 64 -0.99 8.88 12.79
N CYS A 65 -1.02 7.63 13.25
CA CYS A 65 -0.80 7.29 14.67
C CYS A 65 0.48 6.52 14.93
N ARG A 66 1.23 6.17 13.88
CA ARG A 66 2.49 5.41 13.93
C ARG A 66 2.39 4.01 14.54
N GLN A 67 1.20 3.52 14.83
CA GLN A 67 0.99 2.11 15.21
C GLN A 67 1.38 1.19 14.06
N ASN A 68 1.99 0.05 14.39
CA ASN A 68 2.32 -0.97 13.39
C ASN A 68 1.03 -1.52 12.75
N THR A 69 1.01 -1.60 11.42
CA THR A 69 -0.17 -2.02 10.65
C THR A 69 0.01 -3.36 9.97
N ASN A 70 1.16 -4.00 10.19
CA ASN A 70 1.55 -5.25 9.53
C ASN A 70 1.51 -5.16 7.98
N GLY A 71 1.49 -3.94 7.43
CA GLY A 71 1.53 -3.69 6.00
C GLY A 71 0.22 -3.94 5.25
N PHE A 72 -0.93 -4.14 5.92
CA PHE A 72 -2.20 -4.38 5.25
C PHE A 72 -3.33 -3.46 5.72
N GLY A 73 -4.25 -3.15 4.79
CA GLY A 73 -5.47 -2.38 5.02
C GLY A 73 -6.65 -3.05 4.35
N THR A 74 -7.85 -2.86 4.92
CA THR A 74 -9.09 -3.44 4.42
C THR A 74 -9.91 -2.38 3.69
N ARG A 75 -10.51 -2.73 2.54
CA ARG A 75 -11.38 -1.82 1.79
C ARG A 75 -12.61 -1.44 2.61
N ASN A 76 -12.90 -0.14 2.65
CA ASN A 76 -14.01 0.43 3.40
C ASN A 76 -15.07 0.99 2.45
N MET A 77 -15.98 0.11 2.04
CA MET A 77 -17.07 0.45 1.11
C MET A 77 -18.03 1.51 1.68
N ARG A 78 -18.20 1.57 3.00
CA ARG A 78 -19.03 2.59 3.65
C ARG A 78 -18.43 3.99 3.48
N LEU A 79 -17.12 4.12 3.68
CA LEU A 79 -16.41 5.37 3.43
C LEU A 79 -16.37 5.74 1.96
N ASP A 80 -16.32 4.76 1.04
CA ASP A 80 -16.44 5.06 -0.39
C ASP A 80 -17.80 5.65 -0.77
N ASN A 81 -18.88 5.09 -0.22
CA ASN A 81 -20.22 5.61 -0.44
C ASN A 81 -20.34 7.04 0.11
N LEU A 82 -19.85 7.27 1.33
CA LEU A 82 -19.85 8.60 1.93
C LEU A 82 -19.00 9.60 1.13
N ALA A 83 -17.82 9.18 0.66
CA ALA A 83 -16.94 9.98 -0.18
C ALA A 83 -17.60 10.38 -1.49
N TYR A 84 -18.31 9.44 -2.15
CA TYR A 84 -19.07 9.71 -3.36
C TYR A 84 -20.23 10.67 -3.10
N SER A 85 -21.03 10.44 -2.06
CA SER A 85 -22.14 11.33 -1.67
C SER A 85 -21.65 12.75 -1.34
N PHE A 86 -20.49 12.88 -0.70
CA PHE A 86 -19.87 14.17 -0.45
C PHE A 86 -19.43 14.84 -1.76
N ALA A 87 -18.78 14.09 -2.66
CA ALA A 87 -18.35 14.60 -3.96
C ALA A 87 -19.53 15.03 -4.85
N SER A 88 -20.67 14.33 -4.78
CA SER A 88 -21.86 14.62 -5.59
C SER A 88 -22.59 15.92 -5.22
N GLN A 89 -22.18 16.61 -4.15
CA GLN A 89 -22.77 17.88 -3.74
C GLN A 89 -22.47 19.02 -4.71
N SER A 90 -21.43 18.90 -5.53
CA SER A 90 -21.04 19.91 -6.52
C SER A 90 -20.57 19.24 -7.81
N ARG A 91 -21.03 19.73 -8.97
CA ARG A 91 -20.63 19.20 -10.28
C ARG A 91 -19.11 19.21 -10.47
N LEU A 92 -18.45 20.31 -10.12
CA LEU A 92 -16.99 20.45 -10.24
C LEU A 92 -16.25 19.50 -9.28
N LEU A 93 -16.79 19.29 -8.07
CA LEU A 93 -16.23 18.37 -7.10
C LEU A 93 -16.39 16.91 -7.55
N LEU A 94 -17.55 16.56 -8.11
CA LEU A 94 -17.82 15.24 -8.65
C LEU A 94 -16.92 14.93 -9.86
N GLU A 95 -16.73 15.88 -10.77
CA GLU A 95 -15.85 15.73 -11.93
C GLU A 95 -14.39 15.49 -11.52
N SER A 96 -13.87 16.30 -10.58
CA SER A 96 -12.51 16.12 -10.04
C SER A 96 -12.36 14.79 -9.28
N TYR A 97 -13.35 14.40 -8.48
CA TYR A 97 -13.38 13.11 -7.79
C TYR A 97 -13.36 11.93 -8.77
N ILE A 98 -14.20 11.93 -9.80
CA ILE A 98 -14.26 10.86 -10.80
C ILE A 98 -12.95 10.76 -11.58
N LYS A 99 -12.37 11.90 -11.98
CA LYS A 99 -11.07 11.94 -12.65
C LYS A 99 -9.98 11.31 -11.78
N ARG A 100 -9.88 11.71 -10.51
CA ARG A 100 -8.90 11.14 -9.58
C ARG A 100 -9.16 9.67 -9.28
N LYS A 101 -10.42 9.24 -9.23
CA LYS A 101 -10.80 7.83 -9.10
C LYS A 101 -10.26 6.98 -10.25
N ARG A 102 -10.36 7.47 -11.50
CA ARG A 102 -9.79 6.79 -12.67
C ARG A 102 -8.26 6.71 -12.57
N GLN A 103 -7.60 7.83 -12.31
CA GLN A 103 -6.13 7.89 -12.18
C GLN A 103 -5.59 6.95 -11.09
N ASN A 104 -6.24 6.91 -9.92
CA ASN A 104 -5.84 6.00 -8.85
C ASN A 104 -6.04 4.53 -9.23
N LYS A 105 -7.15 4.20 -9.91
CA LYS A 105 -7.41 2.84 -10.38
C LYS A 105 -6.35 2.39 -11.38
N ASP A 106 -5.98 3.27 -12.32
CA ASP A 106 -4.95 2.98 -13.33
C ASP A 106 -3.58 2.77 -12.66
N ALA A 107 -3.21 3.66 -11.73
CA ALA A 107 -1.99 3.54 -10.93
C ALA A 107 -1.96 2.24 -10.11
N MET A 108 -3.06 1.88 -9.46
CA MET A 108 -3.12 0.63 -8.70
C MET A 108 -3.09 -0.62 -9.57
N ALA A 109 -3.70 -0.58 -10.76
CA ALA A 109 -3.65 -1.69 -11.70
C ALA A 109 -2.21 -1.99 -12.15
N VAL A 110 -1.37 -0.96 -12.30
CA VAL A 110 0.07 -1.12 -12.58
C VAL A 110 0.75 -1.88 -11.43
N ARG A 111 0.53 -1.41 -10.20
CA ARG A 111 1.18 -1.94 -9.00
C ARG A 111 0.75 -3.37 -8.71
N ASN A 112 -0.53 -3.68 -8.89
CA ASN A 112 -1.04 -5.03 -8.68
C ASN A 112 -0.51 -6.02 -9.73
N ARG A 113 -0.32 -5.59 -10.98
CA ARG A 113 0.38 -6.41 -11.99
C ARG A 113 1.85 -6.60 -11.66
N ALA A 114 2.56 -5.55 -11.28
CA ALA A 114 3.95 -5.65 -10.83
C ALA A 114 4.09 -6.60 -9.62
N ARG A 115 3.14 -6.56 -8.68
CA ARG A 115 3.04 -7.52 -7.57
C ARG A 115 2.74 -8.93 -8.02
N ALA A 116 1.91 -9.12 -9.06
CA ALA A 116 1.63 -10.43 -9.61
C ALA A 116 2.88 -11.03 -10.27
N ILE A 117 3.63 -10.22 -11.05
CA ILE A 117 4.95 -10.61 -11.56
C ILE A 117 5.84 -10.99 -10.39
N LEU A 118 6.02 -10.10 -9.41
CA LEU A 118 6.85 -10.39 -8.23
C LEU A 118 6.41 -11.68 -7.55
N CYS A 119 5.11 -11.88 -7.29
CA CYS A 119 4.58 -13.09 -6.69
C CYS A 119 4.92 -14.35 -7.51
N PHE A 120 4.82 -14.28 -8.84
CA PHE A 120 5.24 -15.35 -9.74
C PHE A 120 6.75 -15.61 -9.61
N VAL A 121 7.58 -14.57 -9.69
CA VAL A 121 9.04 -14.65 -9.48
C VAL A 121 9.39 -15.34 -8.16
N LEU A 122 8.71 -14.95 -7.08
CA LEU A 122 8.99 -15.43 -5.73
C LEU A 122 8.52 -16.86 -5.48
N ASN A 123 7.54 -17.35 -6.24
CA ASN A 123 6.98 -18.69 -6.09
C ASN A 123 7.45 -19.68 -7.15
N CYS A 124 8.13 -19.23 -8.20
CA CYS A 124 8.88 -20.10 -9.09
C CYS A 124 10.18 -20.52 -8.40
N GLU A 125 10.28 -21.80 -8.08
CA GLU A 125 11.42 -22.48 -7.45
C GLU A 125 12.78 -21.89 -7.88
N GLU A 126 13.52 -21.30 -6.91
CA GLU A 126 14.93 -20.87 -6.92
C GLU A 126 15.53 -20.34 -8.24
N LYS A 127 14.73 -19.83 -9.18
CA LYS A 127 15.23 -19.33 -10.45
C LYS A 127 15.53 -17.85 -10.33
N ALA A 128 16.81 -17.49 -10.33
CA ALA A 128 17.23 -16.10 -10.38
C ALA A 128 16.82 -15.49 -11.73
N LEU A 129 15.99 -14.45 -11.67
CA LEU A 129 15.47 -13.77 -12.86
C LEU A 129 16.32 -12.58 -13.26
N THR A 130 16.46 -12.39 -14.56
CA THR A 130 17.07 -11.22 -15.20
C THR A 130 16.08 -10.06 -15.29
N ILE A 131 16.60 -8.83 -15.43
CA ILE A 131 15.77 -7.65 -15.75
C ILE A 131 15.02 -7.86 -17.08
N GLY A 132 15.62 -8.55 -18.05
CA GLY A 132 14.99 -8.88 -19.33
C GLY A 132 13.75 -9.76 -19.16
N GLU A 133 13.83 -10.82 -18.35
CA GLU A 133 12.66 -11.67 -18.03
C GLU A 133 11.52 -10.86 -17.37
N ILE A 134 11.86 -9.89 -16.49
CA ILE A 134 10.87 -9.00 -15.87
C ILE A 134 10.24 -8.03 -16.90
N GLU A 135 11.06 -7.51 -17.82
CA GLU A 135 10.62 -6.62 -18.88
C GLU A 135 9.72 -7.34 -19.89
N ASP A 136 10.02 -8.59 -20.23
CA ASP A 136 9.20 -9.40 -21.14
C ASP A 136 7.83 -9.68 -20.54
N GLU A 137 7.77 -10.06 -19.26
CA GLU A 137 6.50 -10.21 -18.52
C GLU A 137 5.71 -8.89 -18.47
N TRP A 138 6.39 -7.75 -18.26
CA TRP A 138 5.76 -6.43 -18.29
C TRP A 138 5.12 -6.13 -19.66
N LYS A 139 5.86 -6.37 -20.74
CA LYS A 139 5.38 -6.15 -22.12
C LYS A 139 4.20 -7.04 -22.47
N GLN A 140 4.21 -8.31 -22.03
CA GLN A 140 3.08 -9.22 -22.24
C GLN A 140 1.82 -8.74 -21.52
N LEU A 141 1.95 -8.20 -20.30
CA LEU A 141 0.82 -7.67 -19.54
C LEU A 141 0.30 -6.30 -20.04
N ARG A 142 1.05 -5.62 -20.91
CA ARG A 142 0.72 -4.31 -21.48
C ARG A 142 0.93 -4.25 -23.00
N PRO A 143 0.01 -4.83 -23.78
CA PRO A 143 0.09 -4.75 -25.25
C PRO A 143 0.02 -3.30 -25.76
N ASP A 144 -0.71 -2.42 -25.06
CA ASP A 144 -0.93 -1.01 -25.46
C ASP A 144 0.17 -0.04 -24.98
N ASP A 145 0.90 -0.38 -23.92
CA ASP A 145 1.96 0.43 -23.33
C ASP A 145 3.12 -0.46 -22.89
N ARG A 146 3.94 -0.82 -23.88
CA ARG A 146 5.13 -1.66 -23.70
C ARG A 146 6.30 -0.92 -23.07
N SER A 147 6.13 0.34 -22.66
CA SER A 147 7.24 1.11 -22.08
C SER A 147 7.59 0.55 -20.70
N PHE A 148 8.76 -0.04 -20.59
CA PHE A 148 9.41 -0.39 -19.33
C PHE A 148 10.60 0.54 -19.17
N ASP A 149 10.32 1.76 -18.73
CA ASP A 149 11.27 2.85 -18.87
C ASP A 149 12.52 2.67 -17.98
N ASN A 150 13.64 3.26 -18.42
CA ASN A 150 14.92 3.19 -17.71
C ASN A 150 14.90 3.77 -16.30
N LYS A 151 13.97 4.67 -15.98
CA LYS A 151 13.82 5.24 -14.62
C LYS A 151 13.15 4.21 -13.71
N LEU A 152 12.12 3.52 -14.16
CA LEU A 152 11.46 2.44 -13.43
C LEU A 152 12.44 1.29 -13.14
N ILE A 153 13.23 0.88 -14.13
CA ILE A 153 14.30 -0.13 -13.95
C ILE A 153 15.27 0.31 -12.85
N LYS A 154 15.72 1.57 -12.87
CA LYS A 154 16.63 2.12 -11.84
C LYS A 154 16.01 2.12 -10.45
N GLU A 155 14.74 2.51 -10.31
CA GLU A 155 14.02 2.50 -9.03
C GLU A 155 13.85 1.08 -8.47
N MET A 156 13.54 0.11 -9.33
CA MET A 156 13.46 -1.30 -8.96
C MET A 156 14.80 -1.83 -8.47
N LEU A 157 15.87 -1.62 -9.25
CA LEU A 157 17.22 -2.04 -8.87
C LEU A 157 17.70 -1.37 -7.58
N HIS A 158 17.39 -0.09 -7.38
CA HIS A 158 17.68 0.60 -6.12
C HIS A 158 16.99 -0.10 -4.95
N THR A 159 15.70 -0.39 -5.07
CA THR A 159 14.91 -1.06 -4.03
C THR A 159 15.46 -2.46 -3.69
N VAL A 160 15.82 -3.25 -4.71
CA VAL A 160 16.41 -4.57 -4.49
C VAL A 160 17.76 -4.44 -3.77
N ARG A 161 18.61 -3.49 -4.20
CA ARG A 161 19.94 -3.26 -3.62
C ARG A 161 19.89 -2.71 -2.20
N THR A 162 18.91 -1.88 -1.85
CA THR A 162 18.73 -1.39 -0.47
C THR A 162 18.19 -2.47 0.47
N ASN A 163 17.57 -3.52 -0.06
CA ASN A 163 16.96 -4.61 0.69
C ASN A 163 17.73 -5.94 0.57
N ARG A 164 19.07 -5.90 0.46
CA ARG A 164 19.95 -7.10 0.31
C ARG A 164 19.79 -8.17 1.39
N ALA A 165 19.21 -7.84 2.55
CA ALA A 165 18.84 -8.84 3.56
C ALA A 165 17.84 -9.87 3.02
N HIS A 166 17.02 -9.50 2.04
CA HIS A 166 15.94 -10.32 1.49
C HIS A 166 16.23 -10.89 0.10
N PHE A 167 17.26 -10.38 -0.59
CA PHE A 167 17.55 -10.74 -1.98
C PHE A 167 18.99 -11.24 -2.17
N ASN A 168 19.16 -12.26 -2.99
CA ASN A 168 20.41 -12.61 -3.64
C ASN A 168 20.51 -11.84 -4.95
N ILE A 169 21.65 -11.18 -5.18
CA ILE A 169 21.89 -10.35 -6.36
C ILE A 169 23.20 -10.81 -6.99
N MET A 170 23.17 -11.16 -8.28
CA MET A 170 24.35 -11.50 -9.06
C MET A 170 24.46 -10.56 -10.27
N ASP A 171 25.57 -9.85 -10.37
CA ASP A 171 25.90 -9.09 -11.58
C ASP A 171 26.52 -10.06 -12.60
N CYS A 172 25.83 -10.29 -13.71
CA CYS A 172 26.29 -11.10 -14.84
C CYS A 172 26.60 -10.17 -16.02
N GLY A 173 27.43 -10.61 -16.97
CA GLY A 173 27.75 -9.83 -18.18
C GLY A 173 26.53 -9.44 -19.03
N GLU A 174 25.41 -10.16 -18.84
CA GLU A 174 24.11 -9.92 -19.50
C GLU A 174 23.11 -9.09 -18.66
N GLY A 175 23.50 -8.64 -17.46
CA GLY A 175 22.66 -7.83 -16.57
C GLY A 175 22.62 -8.33 -15.12
N VAL A 176 21.62 -7.88 -14.35
CA VAL A 176 21.46 -8.24 -12.94
C VAL A 176 20.49 -9.41 -12.80
N ARG A 177 20.89 -10.47 -12.11
CA ARG A 177 20.02 -11.56 -11.68
C ARG A 177 19.62 -11.38 -10.22
N VAL A 178 18.33 -11.52 -9.92
CA VAL A 178 17.78 -11.34 -8.57
C VAL A 178 16.96 -12.56 -8.19
N SER A 179 17.17 -13.09 -6.97
CA SER A 179 16.27 -14.07 -6.34
C SER A 179 16.02 -13.69 -4.88
N MET A 180 14.93 -14.18 -4.29
CA MET A 180 14.74 -14.04 -2.84
C MET A 180 15.63 -15.03 -2.08
N LYS A 181 16.13 -14.58 -0.93
CA LYS A 181 16.72 -15.49 0.05
C LYS A 181 15.62 -16.34 0.64
N SER A 182 15.89 -17.63 0.87
CA SER A 182 14.99 -18.50 1.59
C SER A 182 14.62 -17.87 2.93
N MET A 183 13.32 -17.67 3.15
CA MET A 183 12.82 -17.25 4.46
C MET A 183 13.04 -18.42 5.43
N PRO A 184 13.60 -18.20 6.63
CA PRO A 184 13.63 -19.23 7.64
C PRO A 184 12.20 -19.71 7.86
N ASN A 185 12.02 -21.03 7.88
CA ASN A 185 10.72 -21.65 7.97
C ASN A 185 10.00 -21.10 9.20
N ARG A 186 8.77 -20.59 9.05
CA ARG A 186 8.00 -19.97 10.15
C ARG A 186 7.71 -20.94 11.32
N ARG A 187 8.12 -22.20 11.19
CA ARG A 187 8.06 -23.27 12.18
C ARG A 187 9.31 -23.38 13.08
N GLU A 188 10.34 -22.56 12.86
CA GLU A 188 11.59 -22.55 13.64
C GLU A 188 11.78 -21.20 14.37
N VAL A 189 10.70 -20.68 14.97
CA VAL A 189 10.83 -19.68 16.04
C VAL A 189 10.72 -20.45 17.36
N PRO A 190 11.76 -20.43 18.22
CA PRO A 190 11.74 -21.13 19.51
C PRO A 190 10.58 -20.72 20.42
#